data_AF-A0A3P7ENI3-F1
#
_entry.id   AF-A0A3P7ENI3-F1
#
_cell.length_a   1.000
_cell.length_b   1.000
_cell.length_c   1.000
_cell.angle_alpha   90.00
_cell.angle_beta   90.00
_cell.angle_gamma   90.00
#
_symmetry.space_group_name_H-M   'P 1'
#
loop_
_entity.id
_entity.type
_entity.pdbx_description
1 polymer ?
#
loop_
_entity_poly.entity_id
_entity_poly.type
_entity_poly.pdbx_seq_one_letter_code
_entity_poly.pdbx_strand_id
1 'polypeptide(L)'
;MNKRKGNRQVCGNHRGISLLKIAGKIFARILLTRLSGHIEQGLLPESQCGFRQHRGTTDMIFAALQLREKCQEMRTHLYTTFEDLTR
;
A
#
# COMPACT_ATOMS: atom_id res chain seq x y z
N MET A 1 16.07 16.03 -7.84
CA MET A 1 15.27 17.27 -7.76
C MET A 1 14.09 17.02 -6.81
N ASN A 2 14.32 17.17 -5.51
CA ASN A 2 13.31 16.85 -4.47
C ASN A 2 12.43 18.08 -4.22
N LYS A 3 11.19 18.07 -4.73
CA LYS A 3 10.15 18.99 -4.27
C LYS A 3 9.57 18.44 -2.97
N ARG A 4 9.61 19.25 -1.90
CA ARG A 4 8.91 18.99 -0.63
C ARG A 4 7.44 18.69 -0.91
N LYS A 5 6.81 17.83 -0.08
CA LYS A 5 5.38 17.51 -0.13
C LYS A 5 4.62 18.83 0.11
N GLY A 6 4.06 19.45 -0.94
CA GLY A 6 3.22 20.65 -0.81
C GLY A 6 1.97 20.36 0.02
N ASN A 7 1.25 21.41 0.42
CA ASN A 7 0.00 21.26 1.19
C ASN A 7 -1.02 20.36 0.45
N ARG A 8 -1.40 19.23 1.06
CA ARG A 8 -2.32 18.25 0.43
C ARG A 8 -3.71 18.81 0.13
N GLN A 9 -4.09 19.93 0.76
CA GLN A 9 -5.37 20.59 0.52
C GLN A 9 -5.40 21.42 -0.77
N VAL A 10 -4.25 21.68 -1.39
CA VAL A 10 -4.16 22.46 -2.63
C VAL A 10 -4.14 21.49 -3.82
N CYS A 11 -5.23 21.48 -4.61
CA CYS A 11 -5.38 20.61 -5.78
C CYS A 11 -4.25 20.77 -6.81
N GLY A 12 -3.68 21.99 -6.94
CA GLY A 12 -2.55 22.26 -7.83
C GLY A 12 -1.21 21.62 -7.41
N ASN A 13 -1.16 20.89 -6.29
CA ASN A 13 0.07 20.22 -5.85
C ASN A 13 0.26 18.87 -6.54
N HIS A 14 1.24 18.83 -7.43
CA HIS A 14 1.57 17.65 -8.21
C HIS A 14 2.78 16.91 -7.63
N ARG A 15 2.70 15.57 -7.63
CA ARG A 15 3.86 14.70 -7.36
C ARG A 15 4.69 14.59 -8.64
N GLY A 16 5.96 15.01 -8.58
CA GLY A 16 6.92 14.70 -9.64
C GLY A 16 7.10 13.18 -9.79
N ILE A 17 7.08 12.70 -11.03
CA ILE A 17 7.35 11.30 -11.37
C ILE A 17 8.74 11.24 -12.02
N SER A 18 9.56 10.30 -11.58
CA SER A 18 10.85 10.01 -12.21
C SER A 18 10.68 8.84 -13.17
N LEU A 19 11.18 8.98 -14.40
CA LEU A 19 11.06 7.96 -15.43
C LEU A 19 12.41 7.30 -15.70
N LEU A 20 12.44 5.97 -15.66
CA LEU A 20 13.60 5.20 -16.09
C LEU A 20 13.62 5.10 -17.63
N LYS A 21 14.83 5.08 -18.19
CA LYS A 21 15.07 4.66 -19.58
C LYS A 21 14.64 3.21 -19.77
N ILE A 22 14.42 2.80 -21.02
CA ILE A 22 13.92 1.45 -21.37
C ILE A 22 14.76 0.35 -20.73
N ALA A 23 16.09 0.40 -20.89
CA ALA A 23 17.01 -0.56 -20.27
C ALA A 23 16.82 -0.64 -18.73
N GLY A 24 16.65 0.51 -18.06
CA GLY A 24 16.40 0.57 -16.62
C GLY A 24 15.06 -0.06 -16.22
N LYS A 25 14.00 0.12 -17.02
CA LYS A 25 12.71 -0.55 -16.77
C LYS A 25 12.82 -2.06 -16.90
N ILE A 26 13.54 -2.56 -17.90
CA ILE A 26 13.76 -4.00 -18.10
C ILE A 26 14.52 -4.56 -16.90
N PHE A 27 15.61 -3.91 -16.50
CA PHE A 27 16.41 -4.33 -15.36
C PHE A 27 15.60 -4.35 -14.05
N ALA A 28 14.82 -3.29 -13.78
CA ALA A 28 13.95 -3.23 -12.61
C ALA A 28 12.91 -4.35 -12.58
N ARG A 29 12.35 -4.74 -13.74
CA ARG A 29 11.42 -5.88 -13.83
C ARG A 29 12.09 -7.20 -13.52
N ILE A 30 13.30 -7.43 -14.04
CA ILE A 30 14.07 -8.66 -13.75
C ILE A 30 14.34 -8.77 -12.25
N LEU A 31 14.77 -7.67 -11.62
CA LEU A 31 14.99 -7.63 -10.17
C LEU A 31 13.71 -7.92 -9.40
N LEU A 32 12.61 -7.25 -9.75
CA LEU A 32 11.32 -7.46 -9.10
C LEU A 32 10.91 -8.94 -9.17
N THR A 33 10.92 -9.56 -10.35
CA THR A 33 10.55 -10.97 -10.52
C THR A 33 11.38 -11.91 -9.64
N ARG A 34 12.69 -11.68 -9.53
CA ARG A 34 13.57 -12.51 -8.68
C ARG A 34 13.30 -12.34 -7.19
N LEU A 35 12.97 -11.11 -6.77
CA LEU A 35 12.70 -10.79 -5.37
C LEU A 35 11.29 -11.17 -4.93
N SER A 36 10.30 -11.08 -5.81
CA SER A 36 8.88 -11.32 -5.48
C SER A 36 8.67 -12.66 -4.78
N GLY A 37 9.26 -13.75 -5.29
CA GLY A 37 9.12 -15.07 -4.67
C GLY A 37 9.61 -15.12 -3.22
N HIS A 38 10.75 -14.48 -2.93
CA HIS A 38 11.33 -14.43 -1.58
C HIS A 38 10.51 -13.54 -0.64
N ILE A 39 10.00 -12.41 -1.15
CA ILE A 39 9.22 -11.45 -0.37
C ILE A 39 7.85 -12.06 0.01
N GLU A 40 7.20 -12.76 -0.93
CA GLU A 40 5.88 -13.33 -0.71
C GLU A 40 5.89 -14.59 0.18
N GLN A 41 7.00 -15.33 0.25
CA GLN A 41 7.11 -16.61 0.97
C GLN A 41 7.27 -16.49 2.50
N GLY A 42 7.26 -15.29 3.07
CA GLY A 42 7.29 -15.15 4.53
C GLY A 42 7.76 -13.81 5.07
N LEU A 43 8.17 -12.88 4.20
CA LEU A 43 8.60 -11.56 4.64
C LEU A 43 7.42 -10.60 4.87
N LEU A 44 6.35 -10.74 4.08
CA LEU A 44 5.17 -9.88 4.19
C LEU A 44 4.12 -10.46 5.14
N PRO A 45 3.58 -9.66 6.08
CA PRO A 45 2.48 -10.10 6.91
C PRO A 45 1.21 -10.30 6.07
N GLU A 46 0.29 -11.16 6.55
CA GLU A 46 -0.96 -11.42 5.84
C GLU A 46 -1.82 -10.16 5.65
N SER A 47 -1.79 -9.26 6.65
CA SER A 47 -2.51 -7.98 6.61
C SER A 47 -1.99 -7.01 5.54
N GLN A 48 -0.79 -7.23 4.99
CA GLN A 48 -0.30 -6.43 3.88
C GLN A 48 -0.98 -6.86 2.59
N CYS A 49 -1.79 -5.97 1.99
CA CYS A 49 -2.44 -6.22 0.69
C CYS A 49 -1.85 -5.38 -0.45
N GLY A 50 -1.30 -4.20 -0.16
CA GLY A 50 -0.72 -3.33 -1.18
C GLY A 50 0.51 -3.97 -1.85
N PHE A 51 0.60 -3.83 -3.18
CA PHE A 51 1.72 -4.30 -4.00
C PHE A 51 1.97 -5.83 -3.98
N ARG A 52 0.95 -6.62 -3.66
CA ARG A 52 1.01 -8.09 -3.69
C ARG A 52 0.13 -8.66 -4.79
N GLN A 53 0.55 -9.79 -5.34
CA GLN A 53 -0.30 -10.51 -6.29
C GLN A 53 -1.54 -11.05 -5.57
N HIS A 54 -2.70 -11.00 -6.24
CA HIS A 54 -3.99 -11.54 -5.73
C HIS A 54 -4.54 -10.91 -4.44
N ARG A 55 -3.95 -9.82 -3.94
CA ARG A 55 -4.47 -9.06 -2.80
C ARG A 55 -4.72 -7.61 -3.22
N GLY A 56 -5.81 -7.01 -2.73
CA GLY A 56 -6.22 -5.68 -3.15
C GLY A 56 -7.01 -4.90 -2.10
N THR A 57 -7.42 -3.70 -2.49
CA THR A 57 -8.20 -2.80 -1.60
C THR A 57 -9.51 -3.44 -1.14
N THR A 58 -10.15 -4.25 -1.99
CA THR A 58 -11.39 -4.95 -1.66
C THR A 58 -11.20 -5.90 -0.48
N ASP A 59 -10.08 -6.62 -0.40
CA ASP A 59 -9.80 -7.54 0.71
C ASP A 59 -9.66 -6.80 2.04
N MET A 60 -8.99 -5.64 2.03
CA MET A 60 -8.84 -4.79 3.22
C MET A 60 -10.15 -4.15 3.65
N ILE A 61 -10.98 -3.70 2.70
CA ILE A 61 -12.33 -3.21 3.00
C ILE A 61 -13.15 -4.32 3.62
N PHE A 62 -13.14 -5.52 3.03
CA PHE A 62 -13.84 -6.67 3.57
C PHE A 62 -13.40 -6.98 5.00
N ALA A 63 -12.10 -7.07 5.26
CA ALA A 63 -11.57 -7.31 6.61
C ALA A 63 -12.00 -6.23 7.62
N ALA A 64 -11.99 -4.95 7.22
CA ALA A 64 -12.43 -3.85 8.08
C ALA A 64 -13.95 -3.92 8.37
N LEU A 65 -14.76 -4.31 7.38
CA LEU A 65 -16.21 -4.51 7.57
C LEU A 65 -16.49 -5.68 8.51
N GLN A 66 -15.79 -6.81 8.34
CA GLN A 66 -15.92 -7.98 9.24
C GLN A 66 -15.56 -7.60 10.68
N LEU A 67 -14.49 -6.82 10.89
CA LEU A 67 -14.11 -6.36 12.22
C LEU A 67 -15.19 -5.46 12.85
N ARG A 68 -15.75 -4.54 12.06
CA ARG A 68 -16.84 -3.67 12.50
C ARG A 68 -18.07 -4.46 12.92
N GLU A 69 -18.51 -5.39 12.08
CA GLU A 69 -19.67 -6.25 12.36
C GLU A 69 -19.45 -7.10 13.60
N LYS A 70 -18.25 -7.66 13.77
CA LYS A 70 -17.92 -8.46 14.94
C LYS A 70 -17.94 -7.66 16.25
N CYS A 71 -17.42 -6.43 16.25
CA CYS A 71 -17.49 -5.54 17.40
C CYS A 71 -18.94 -5.16 17.74
N GLN A 72 -19.78 -4.93 16.73
CA GLN A 72 -21.21 -4.67 16.93
C GLN A 72 -21.93 -5.86 17.57
N GLU A 73 -21.68 -7.08 17.07
CA GLU A 73 -22.24 -8.33 17.61
C GLU A 73 -21.85 -8.53 19.08
N MET A 74 -20.57 -8.29 19.42
CA MET A 74 -20.06 -8.46 20.78
C MET A 74 -20.32 -7.26 21.70
N ARG A 75 -20.96 -6.20 21.20
CA ARG A 75 -21.18 -4.93 21.92
C ARG A 75 -19.89 -4.32 22.49
N THR A 76 -18.80 -4.43 21.76
CA THR A 76 -17.50 -3.86 22.14
C THR A 76 -17.18 -2.63 21.31
N HIS A 77 -16.44 -1.69 21.88
CA HIS A 77 -16.01 -0.50 21.16
C HIS A 77 -14.91 -0.85 20.14
N LEU A 78 -15.05 -0.35 18.91
CA LEU A 78 -14.01 -0.40 17.89
C LEU A 78 -13.41 0.99 17.72
N TYR A 79 -12.09 1.10 17.84
CA TYR A 79 -11.32 2.30 17.52
C TYR A 79 -10.44 2.03 16.32
N THR A 80 -10.35 2.99 15.40
CA THR A 80 -9.55 2.86 14.17
C THR A 80 -8.69 4.11 14.00
N THR A 81 -7.41 3.90 13.72
CA THR A 81 -6.45 4.97 13.44
C THR A 81 -6.00 4.88 11.98
N PHE A 82 -5.94 6.03 11.31
CA PHE A 82 -5.39 6.14 9.96
C PHE A 82 -3.97 6.63 10.04
N GLU A 83 -3.02 5.77 9.67
CA GLU A 83 -1.60 6.11 9.63
C GLU A 83 -1.15 6.27 8.18
N ASP A 84 -0.42 7.35 7.90
CA ASP A 84 0.18 7.61 6.58
C ASP A 84 1.62 8.09 6.75
N LEU A 85 2.49 7.60 5.88
CA LEU A 85 3.90 7.95 5.92
C LEU A 85 4.13 9.34 5.31
N THR A 86 4.92 10.15 6.03
CA THR A 86 5.51 11.35 5.45
C THR A 86 6.59 10.96 4.45
N ARG A 87 6.85 11.83 3.46
CA ARG A 87 8.00 11.66 2.58
C ARG A 87 9.25 12.23 3.23
#